data_AF-A0A2V9CLT9-F1
#
_entry.id   AF-A0A2V9CLT9-F1
#
_cell.length_a   1.000
_cell.length_b   1.000
_cell.length_c   1.000
_cell.angle_alpha   90.00
_cell.angle_beta   90.00
_cell.angle_gamma   90.00
#
_symmetry.space_group_name_H-M   'P 1'
#
loop_
_entity.id
_entity.type
_entity.pdbx_description
1 polymer ?
#
loop_
_entity_poly.entity_id
_entity_poly.type
_entity_poly.pdbx_seq_one_letter_code
_entity_poly.pdbx_strand_id
1 'polypeptide(L)'
;MHPEVCKFTSSVFYEDKLSSHAIARSRVLEGHAWLSGAGLWFVPVEHEGNRNSCAEEVEVVGGIVNGLLKPDVRWFYSAGNSRRLKEEDILIRGAV
;
A
#
# COMPACT_ATOMS: atom_id res chain seq x y z
N MET A 1 -5.91 9.61 -5.02
CA MET A 1 -5.43 8.98 -3.77
C MET A 1 -6.62 8.80 -2.82
N HIS A 2 -6.75 7.66 -2.15
CA HIS A 2 -7.84 7.41 -1.18
C HIS A 2 -7.80 8.47 -0.06
N PRO A 3 -8.94 8.92 0.52
CA PRO A 3 -8.95 9.97 1.54
C PRO A 3 -8.05 9.72 2.74
N GLU A 4 -8.00 8.50 3.28
CA GLU A 4 -7.15 8.17 4.43
C GLU A 4 -5.66 8.42 4.15
N VAL A 5 -5.18 8.00 2.99
CA VAL A 5 -3.80 8.25 2.56
C VAL A 5 -3.59 9.74 2.26
N CYS A 6 -4.57 10.38 1.62
CA CYS A 6 -4.51 11.80 1.27
C CYS A 6 -4.42 12.71 2.49
N LYS A 7 -5.23 12.41 3.53
CA LYS A 7 -5.24 13.16 4.78
C LYS A 7 -3.87 13.13 5.44
N PHE A 8 -3.27 11.96 5.57
CA PHE A 8 -1.91 11.82 6.13
C PHE A 8 -0.86 12.57 5.30
N THR A 9 -0.82 12.36 3.98
CA THR A 9 0.15 13.06 3.13
C THR A 9 -0.05 14.57 3.16
N SER A 10 -1.29 15.04 3.20
CA SER A 10 -1.59 16.47 3.25
C SER A 10 -1.16 17.10 4.57
N SER A 11 -1.35 16.42 5.70
CA SER A 11 -0.98 16.97 7.01
C SER A 11 0.54 17.06 7.16
N VAL A 12 1.29 16.10 6.62
CA VAL A 12 2.76 16.05 6.75
C VAL A 12 3.46 17.02 5.79
N PHE A 13 2.96 17.17 4.56
CA PHE A 13 3.70 17.85 3.49
C PHE A 13 3.03 19.10 2.92
N TYR A 14 1.73 19.30 3.17
CA TYR A 14 0.94 20.31 2.46
C TYR A 14 0.03 21.16 3.37
N GLU A 15 0.24 21.16 4.69
CA GLU A 15 -0.55 21.95 5.65
C GLU A 15 -2.07 21.76 5.45
N ASP A 16 -2.51 20.50 5.25
CA ASP A 16 -3.93 20.15 5.05
C ASP A 16 -4.61 20.79 3.82
N LYS A 17 -3.83 21.28 2.84
CA LYS A 17 -4.36 21.91 1.61
C LYS A 17 -4.80 20.93 0.52
N LEU A 18 -4.41 19.65 0.60
CA LEU A 18 -4.81 18.64 -0.38
C LEU A 18 -6.11 17.94 0.03
N SER A 19 -6.96 17.69 -0.96
CA SER A 19 -8.19 16.92 -0.78
C SER A 19 -8.31 15.78 -1.78
N SER A 20 -8.97 14.70 -1.37
CA SER A 20 -9.19 13.53 -2.22
C SER A 20 -10.44 13.70 -3.07
N HIS A 21 -10.36 13.34 -4.35
CA HIS A 21 -11.53 13.26 -5.23
C HIS A 21 -12.46 12.10 -4.83
N ALA A 22 -13.78 12.33 -4.88
CA ALA A 22 -14.78 11.37 -4.37
C ALA A 22 -14.65 9.95 -4.95
N ILE A 23 -14.30 9.83 -6.23
CA ILE A 23 -14.08 8.54 -6.92
C ILE A 23 -13.01 7.66 -6.28
N ALA A 24 -12.09 8.24 -5.50
CA ALA A 24 -11.01 7.49 -4.86
C ALA A 24 -11.44 6.80 -3.56
N ARG A 25 -12.64 7.11 -3.02
CA ARG A 25 -13.17 6.52 -1.78
C ARG A 25 -13.45 5.03 -1.87
N SER A 26 -13.74 4.52 -3.07
CA SER A 26 -13.98 3.10 -3.28
C SER A 26 -12.68 2.32 -3.51
N ARG A 27 -11.50 2.97 -3.45
CA ARG A 27 -10.22 2.33 -3.76
C ARG A 27 -9.64 1.64 -2.54
N VAL A 28 -10.05 0.39 -2.31
CA VAL A 28 -9.72 -0.40 -1.11
C VAL A 28 -9.31 -1.83 -1.46
N LEU A 29 -8.58 -2.46 -0.53
CA LEU A 29 -8.23 -3.88 -0.53
C LEU A 29 -9.14 -4.67 0.42
N GLU A 30 -9.56 -5.85 -0.01
CA GLU A 30 -10.28 -6.81 0.83
C GLU A 30 -9.62 -8.19 0.75
N GLY A 31 -9.84 -9.03 1.78
CA GLY A 31 -9.43 -10.43 1.78
C GLY A 31 -8.01 -10.71 2.27
N HIS A 32 -7.16 -9.69 2.43
CA HIS A 32 -5.87 -9.87 3.10
C HIS A 32 -6.04 -9.89 4.62
N ALA A 33 -5.24 -10.71 5.32
CA ALA A 33 -5.37 -10.92 6.77
C ALA A 33 -5.18 -9.65 7.61
N TRP A 34 -4.33 -8.72 7.15
CA TRP A 34 -4.01 -7.48 7.88
C TRP A 34 -3.84 -6.23 7.00
N LEU A 35 -3.86 -6.40 5.67
CA LEU A 35 -3.76 -5.30 4.68
C LEU A 35 -5.13 -5.11 4.01
N SER A 36 -6.11 -4.65 4.80
CA SER A 36 -7.48 -4.45 4.33
C SER A 36 -7.91 -2.99 4.47
N GLY A 37 -8.80 -2.54 3.59
CA GLY A 37 -9.19 -1.15 3.46
C GLY A 37 -8.19 -0.37 2.60
N ALA A 38 -7.97 0.88 2.97
CA ALA A 38 -6.98 1.73 2.35
C ALA A 38 -6.25 2.51 3.45
N GLY A 39 -4.93 2.62 3.33
CA GLY A 39 -4.13 3.24 4.38
C GLY A 39 -2.64 3.11 4.14
N LEU A 40 -1.90 3.36 5.20
CA LEU A 40 -0.46 3.19 5.28
C LEU A 40 -0.17 2.18 6.38
N TRP A 41 0.72 1.24 6.10
CA TRP A 41 1.16 0.24 7.05
C TRP A 41 2.66 0.36 7.22
N PHE A 42 3.11 0.30 8.48
CA PHE A 42 4.52 0.30 8.82
C PHE A 42 4.89 -1.09 9.35
N VAL A 43 5.87 -1.72 8.71
CA VAL A 43 6.41 -3.02 9.10
C VAL A 43 7.87 -2.80 9.46
N PRO A 44 8.24 -2.78 10.75
CA PRO A 44 9.64 -2.63 11.15
C PRO A 44 10.42 -3.88 10.73
N VAL A 45 11.62 -3.67 10.20
CA VAL A 45 12.56 -4.75 9.87
C VAL A 45 13.87 -4.42 10.59
N GLU A 46 14.30 -5.32 11.46
CA GLU A 46 15.60 -5.22 12.12
C GLU A 46 16.70 -5.61 11.13
N HIS A 47 17.71 -4.76 11.01
CA HIS A 47 18.80 -4.92 10.05
C HIS A 47 20.03 -4.16 10.54
N GLU A 48 21.21 -4.79 10.51
CA GLU A 48 22.48 -4.15 10.93
C GLU A 48 23.31 -3.72 9.70
N GLY A 49 23.67 -2.43 9.63
CA GLY A 49 24.75 -1.97 8.75
C GLY A 49 24.46 -1.84 7.23
N ASN A 50 23.19 -1.88 6.81
CA ASN A 50 22.79 -1.91 5.39
C ASN A 50 22.55 -0.53 4.77
N ARG A 51 23.63 0.20 4.42
CA ARG A 51 23.56 1.59 3.89
C ARG A 51 23.08 1.76 2.43
N ASN A 52 22.92 0.69 1.65
CA ASN A 52 22.54 0.78 0.23
C ASN A 52 21.67 -0.40 -0.26
N SER A 53 21.66 -1.53 0.44
CA SER A 53 20.79 -2.67 0.15
C SER A 53 20.61 -3.50 1.42
N CYS A 54 19.37 -3.90 1.74
CA CYS A 54 19.05 -4.76 2.87
C CYS A 54 18.29 -6.00 2.39
N ALA A 55 18.87 -7.18 2.55
CA ALA A 55 18.24 -8.43 2.12
C ALA A 55 16.99 -8.75 2.96
N GLU A 56 17.05 -8.42 4.25
CA GLU A 56 15.99 -8.62 5.23
C GLU A 56 14.74 -7.82 4.85
N GLU A 57 14.90 -6.57 4.40
CA GLU A 57 13.79 -5.76 3.88
C GLU A 57 13.18 -6.39 2.62
N VAL A 58 14.01 -6.88 1.70
CA VAL A 58 13.55 -7.52 0.46
C VAL A 58 12.75 -8.79 0.74
N GLU A 59 13.20 -9.60 1.70
CA GLU A 59 12.47 -10.81 2.11
C GLU A 59 11.09 -10.49 2.70
N VAL A 60 11.01 -9.49 3.58
CA VAL A 60 9.74 -9.04 4.17
C VAL A 60 8.82 -8.47 3.10
N VAL A 61 9.32 -7.62 2.20
CA VAL A 61 8.55 -7.08 1.07
C VAL A 61 8.05 -8.22 0.18
N GLY A 62 8.89 -9.20 -0.14
CA GLY A 62 8.50 -10.38 -0.92
C GLY A 62 7.37 -11.17 -0.26
N GLY A 63 7.42 -11.38 1.06
CA GLY A 63 6.36 -12.02 1.83
C GLY A 63 5.03 -11.26 1.76
N ILE A 64 5.09 -9.93 1.87
CA ILE A 64 3.91 -9.05 1.75
C ILE A 64 3.30 -9.14 0.35
N VAL A 65 4.12 -9.03 -0.70
CA VAL A 65 3.66 -9.11 -2.10
C VAL A 65 3.01 -10.47 -2.37
N ASN A 66 3.62 -11.57 -1.90
CA ASN A 66 3.05 -12.90 -2.03
C ASN A 66 1.70 -13.03 -1.31
N GLY A 67 1.55 -12.41 -0.13
CA GLY A 67 0.28 -12.34 0.58
C GLY A 67 -0.79 -11.58 -0.20
N LEU A 68 -0.43 -10.42 -0.75
CA LEU A 68 -1.31 -9.55 -1.54
C LEU A 68 -1.77 -10.18 -2.87
N LEU A 69 -0.96 -11.08 -3.44
CA LEU A 69 -1.29 -11.78 -4.69
C LEU A 69 -2.16 -13.03 -4.47
N LYS A 70 -2.52 -13.39 -3.23
CA LYS A 70 -3.39 -14.55 -2.97
C LYS A 70 -4.77 -14.38 -3.65
N PRO A 71 -5.42 -15.48 -4.08
CA PRO A 71 -6.71 -15.41 -4.79
C PRO A 71 -7.82 -14.70 -4.03
N ASP A 72 -7.78 -14.76 -2.70
CA ASP A 72 -8.78 -14.14 -1.82
C ASP A 72 -8.67 -12.61 -1.77
N VAL A 73 -7.52 -12.05 -2.16
CA VAL A 73 -7.28 -10.61 -2.13
C VAL A 73 -7.91 -9.94 -3.35
N ARG A 74 -8.83 -9.02 -3.08
CA ARG A 74 -9.50 -8.22 -4.10
C ARG A 74 -9.17 -6.75 -3.95
N TRP A 75 -9.00 -6.10 -5.09
CA TRP A 75 -8.85 -4.66 -5.19
C TRP A 75 -10.08 -4.06 -5.87
N PHE A 76 -10.71 -3.11 -5.18
CA PHE A 76 -11.77 -2.28 -5.72
C PHE A 76 -11.10 -1.06 -6.34
N TYR A 77 -11.15 -0.90 -7.67
CA TYR A 77 -10.49 0.23 -8.35
C TYR A 77 -11.47 1.38 -8.64
N SER A 78 -12.77 1.08 -8.67
CA SER A 78 -13.86 2.05 -8.69
C SER A 78 -15.13 1.45 -8.06
N ALA A 79 -16.15 2.27 -7.82
CA ALA A 79 -17.39 1.83 -7.18
C ALA A 79 -18.03 0.66 -7.97
N GLY A 80 -18.32 -0.43 -7.26
CA GLY A 80 -18.90 -1.65 -7.85
C GLY A 80 -17.96 -2.46 -8.75
N ASN A 81 -16.71 -2.01 -8.96
CA ASN A 81 -15.75 -2.68 -9.82
C ASN A 81 -14.57 -3.17 -9.01
N SER A 82 -14.44 -4.49 -8.93
CA SER A 82 -13.31 -5.13 -8.26
C SER A 82 -12.75 -6.27 -9.11
N ARG A 83 -11.49 -6.58 -8.87
CA ARG A 83 -10.83 -7.77 -9.41
C ARG A 83 -9.76 -8.24 -8.44
N ARG A 84 -9.21 -9.44 -8.68
CA ARG A 84 -7.99 -9.88 -8.00
C ARG A 84 -6.87 -8.87 -8.24
N LEU A 85 -6.08 -8.61 -7.20
CA LEU A 85 -4.88 -7.79 -7.30
C LEU A 85 -3.83 -8.51 -8.17
N LYS A 86 -3.15 -7.76 -9.03
CA LYS A 86 -2.10 -8.28 -9.92
C LYS A 86 -0.78 -7.58 -9.62
N GLU A 87 0.32 -8.17 -10.10
CA GLU A 87 1.67 -7.60 -9.98
C GLU A 87 1.75 -6.19 -10.58
N GLU A 88 1.07 -5.94 -11.72
CA GLU A 88 1.01 -4.63 -12.38
C GLU A 88 0.40 -3.51 -11.51
N ASP A 89 -0.31 -3.87 -10.44
CA ASP A 89 -0.93 -2.92 -9.50
C ASP A 89 0.01 -2.56 -8.35
N ILE A 90 1.17 -3.23 -8.21
CA ILE A 90 2.10 -3.08 -7.09
C ILE A 90 3.34 -2.33 -7.57
N LEU A 91 3.61 -1.19 -6.92
CA LEU A 91 4.82 -0.41 -7.14
C LEU A 91 5.74 -0.52 -5.91
N ILE A 92 6.96 -1.00 -6.11
CA ILE A 92 8.01 -1.03 -5.08
C ILE A 92 9.01 0.10 -5.39
N ARG A 93 9.34 0.92 -4.39
CA ARG A 93 10.33 1.99 -4.48
C ARG A 93 11.36 1.80 -3.37
N GLY A 94 12.63 1.60 -3.76
CA GLY A 94 13.78 1.64 -2.85
C GLY A 94 14.49 3.00 -2.92
N ALA A 95 15.18 3.39 -1.84
CA ALA A 95 16.13 4.48 -1.88
C ALA A 95 17.43 3.98 -2.53
N VAL A 96 17.93 4.73 -3.51
CA VAL A 96 19.27 4.53 -4.13
C VAL A 96 20.18 5.62 -3.62
#